data_AF-A0A525JAF1-F1
#
_entry.id   AF-A0A525JAF1-F1
#
_cell.length_a   1.000
_cell.length_b   1.000
_cell.length_c   1.000
_cell.angle_alpha   90.00
_cell.angle_beta   90.00
_cell.angle_gamma   90.00
#
_symmetry.space_group_name_H-M   'P 1'
#
loop_
_entity.id
_entity.type
_entity.pdbx_description
1 polymer ?
#
loop_
_entity_poly.entity_id
_entity_poly.type
_entity_poly.pdbx_seq_one_letter_code
_entity_poly.pdbx_strand_id
1 'polypeptide(L)'
;MKRFAAAAVLTLAALSLGACEERHEMAANPKLCVDFKQTKAAPIVAGAEGAAPVEECVKRWAYSLAGSRDPADTVAQAAVAACNVQLSRWNQQTLSQPGSDVEAASVITGQPTTPLAEHSAYASGRALLYVVQARAGACAPPPITNGVPDGIS
;
A
#
# COMPACT_ATOMS: atom_id res chain seq x y z
N MET A 1 -24.69 -8.24 72.77
CA MET A 1 -25.88 -8.18 71.88
C MET A 1 -25.38 -7.91 70.46
N LYS A 2 -25.23 -8.97 69.64
CA LYS A 2 -25.89 -9.19 68.32
C LYS A 2 -25.79 -8.00 67.32
N ARG A 3 -24.89 -8.10 66.31
CA ARG A 3 -25.13 -8.25 64.82
C ARG A 3 -25.73 -6.98 64.14
N PHE A 4 -25.26 -6.44 63.03
CA PHE A 4 -24.88 -7.04 61.74
C PHE A 4 -23.86 -6.19 60.94
N ALA A 5 -23.15 -6.87 60.04
CA ALA A 5 -22.15 -6.37 59.11
C ALA A 5 -22.74 -5.66 57.88
N ALA A 6 -21.94 -4.79 57.26
CA ALA A 6 -21.79 -4.74 55.80
C ALA A 6 -20.49 -4.01 55.44
N ALA A 7 -19.56 -4.78 54.88
CA ALA A 7 -18.38 -4.32 54.18
C ALA A 7 -18.74 -3.64 52.85
N ALA A 8 -17.96 -2.65 52.43
CA ALA A 8 -17.78 -2.35 51.01
C ALA A 8 -16.46 -1.59 50.81
N VAL A 9 -15.36 -2.35 50.84
CA VAL A 9 -14.13 -1.99 50.13
C VAL A 9 -14.45 -2.18 48.65
N LEU A 10 -14.43 -1.11 47.86
CA LEU A 10 -14.57 -1.17 46.41
C LEU A 10 -13.35 -0.50 45.77
N THR A 11 -12.27 -1.28 45.75
CA THR A 11 -11.21 -1.22 44.75
C THR A 11 -11.77 -1.71 43.40
N LEU A 12 -11.94 -0.83 42.42
CA LEU A 12 -11.97 -1.18 41.00
C LEU A 12 -11.36 0.02 40.25
N ALA A 13 -10.05 -0.05 39.99
CA ALA A 13 -9.47 -0.60 38.77
C ALA A 13 -9.34 0.48 37.70
N ALA A 14 -8.08 0.88 37.52
CA ALA A 14 -7.59 1.63 36.39
C ALA A 14 -8.25 1.17 35.09
N LEU A 15 -8.99 2.07 34.44
CA LEU A 15 -9.19 2.02 33.00
C LEU A 15 -7.87 2.41 32.34
N SER A 16 -6.84 1.56 32.50
CA SER A 16 -5.86 1.43 31.45
C SER A 16 -6.64 0.93 30.25
N LEU A 17 -6.93 1.82 29.29
CA LEU A 17 -7.20 1.40 27.92
C LEU A 17 -5.92 0.77 27.37
N GLY A 18 -5.60 -0.40 27.90
CA GLY A 18 -4.84 -1.42 27.21
C GLY A 18 -5.76 -1.98 26.14
N ALA A 19 -5.99 -1.19 25.09
CA ALA A 19 -6.11 -1.77 23.77
C ALA A 19 -4.70 -2.14 23.31
N CYS A 20 -4.05 -3.07 24.05
CA CYS A 20 -3.20 -4.03 23.37
C CYS A 20 -4.20 -4.88 22.59
N GLU A 21 -4.57 -4.37 21.42
CA GLU A 21 -5.24 -5.11 20.39
C GLU A 21 -4.41 -6.38 20.23
N GLU A 22 -4.95 -7.52 20.68
CA GLU A 22 -4.55 -8.82 20.19
C GLU A 22 -4.76 -8.75 18.69
N ARG A 23 -3.75 -8.21 17.98
CA ARG A 23 -3.56 -8.51 16.59
C ARG A 23 -3.46 -10.02 16.61
N HIS A 24 -4.51 -10.68 16.14
CA HIS A 24 -4.34 -11.95 15.47
C HIS A 24 -3.23 -11.70 14.48
N GLU A 25 -2.00 -12.03 14.87
CA GLU A 25 -0.86 -12.08 13.97
C GLU A 25 -1.27 -13.15 12.98
N MET A 26 -1.84 -12.70 11.85
CA MET A 26 -2.09 -13.58 10.73
C MET A 26 -0.76 -14.24 10.45
N ALA A 27 -0.73 -15.57 10.56
CA ALA A 27 0.50 -16.33 10.37
C ALA A 27 1.12 -15.88 9.04
N ALA A 28 2.34 -15.35 9.13
CA ALA A 28 3.02 -14.77 7.97
C ALA A 28 3.09 -15.82 6.86
N ASN A 29 2.60 -15.47 5.67
CA ASN A 29 2.68 -16.35 4.51
C ASN A 29 3.83 -15.89 3.60
N PRO A 30 5.03 -16.48 3.69
CA PRO A 30 6.18 -16.06 2.88
C PRO A 30 5.95 -16.27 1.37
N LYS A 31 4.95 -17.05 0.96
CA LYS A 31 4.57 -17.18 -0.46
C LYS A 31 3.95 -15.91 -1.03
N LEU A 32 3.55 -14.97 -0.18
CA LEU A 32 3.12 -13.62 -0.58
C LEU A 32 4.32 -12.71 -0.85
N CYS A 33 5.55 -13.09 -0.51
CA CYS A 33 6.69 -12.20 -0.69
C CYS A 33 7.18 -12.18 -2.14
N VAL A 34 7.40 -10.97 -2.65
CA VAL A 34 8.02 -10.77 -3.94
C VAL A 34 9.51 -11.07 -3.82
N ASP A 35 10.05 -11.82 -4.78
CA ASP A 35 11.49 -11.97 -4.94
C ASP A 35 12.03 -10.82 -5.80
N PHE A 36 12.62 -9.82 -5.14
CA PHE A 36 13.22 -8.66 -5.81
C PHE A 36 14.53 -8.97 -6.56
N LYS A 37 15.08 -10.18 -6.40
CA LYS A 37 16.24 -10.67 -7.19
C LYS A 37 15.80 -11.23 -8.54
N GLN A 38 14.55 -11.67 -8.65
CA GLN A 38 13.98 -12.11 -9.90
C GLN A 38 13.25 -10.95 -10.58
N THR A 39 13.82 -10.46 -11.68
CA THR A 39 13.12 -9.60 -12.63
C THR A 39 12.08 -10.44 -13.38
N LYS A 40 11.04 -10.91 -12.67
CA LYS A 40 9.98 -11.68 -13.29
C LYS A 40 9.12 -10.71 -14.09
N ALA A 41 9.32 -10.69 -15.41
CA ALA A 41 8.48 -9.94 -16.33
C ALA A 41 7.02 -10.36 -16.10
N ALA A 42 6.20 -9.44 -15.63
CA ALA A 42 4.76 -9.64 -15.61
C ALA A 42 4.27 -9.74 -17.07
N PRO A 43 3.25 -10.56 -17.36
CA PRO A 43 2.65 -10.58 -18.69
C PRO A 43 2.18 -9.17 -19.04
N ILE A 44 2.67 -8.66 -20.17
CA ILE A 44 2.32 -7.34 -20.68
C ILE A 44 0.82 -7.37 -21.02
N VAL A 45 0.03 -6.61 -20.25
CA VAL A 45 -1.36 -6.32 -20.62
C VAL A 45 -1.30 -5.19 -21.67
N ALA A 46 -1.94 -5.37 -22.81
CA ALA A 46 -2.01 -4.33 -23.84
C ALA A 46 -2.60 -3.04 -23.23
N GLY A 47 -1.83 -1.94 -23.26
CA GLY A 47 -2.14 -0.67 -22.58
C GLY A 47 -1.35 -0.41 -21.28
N ALA A 48 -0.63 -1.39 -20.74
CA ALA A 48 0.14 -1.27 -19.49
C ALA A 48 1.63 -0.87 -19.69
N GLU A 49 2.07 -0.64 -20.93
CA GLU A 49 3.50 -0.35 -21.21
C GLU A 49 4.01 0.90 -20.48
N GLY A 50 3.15 1.92 -20.30
CA GLY A 50 3.46 3.11 -19.49
C GLY A 50 3.32 2.90 -17.98
N ALA A 51 2.54 1.90 -17.54
CA ALA A 51 2.26 1.63 -16.13
C ALA A 51 3.38 0.85 -15.43
N ALA A 52 4.12 0.01 -16.17
CA ALA A 52 5.12 -0.89 -15.59
C ALA A 52 6.23 -0.17 -14.76
N PRO A 53 6.79 0.98 -15.20
CA PRO A 53 7.76 1.72 -14.38
C PRO A 53 7.16 2.25 -13.07
N VAL A 54 5.90 2.69 -13.10
CA VAL A 54 5.18 3.15 -11.91
C VAL A 54 4.92 1.97 -10.98
N GLU A 55 4.44 0.85 -11.51
CA GLU A 55 4.16 -0.36 -10.75
C GLU A 55 5.41 -0.90 -10.04
N GLU A 56 6.55 -0.95 -10.73
CA GLU A 56 7.82 -1.38 -10.14
C GLU A 56 8.28 -0.44 -9.03
N CYS A 57 8.16 0.87 -9.25
CA CYS A 57 8.49 1.88 -8.24
C CYS A 57 7.61 1.73 -6.99
N VAL A 58 6.27 1.68 -7.15
CA VAL A 58 5.36 1.59 -5.99
C VAL A 58 5.53 0.26 -5.28
N LYS A 59 5.79 -0.84 -5.99
CA LYS A 59 6.06 -2.15 -5.38
C LYS A 59 7.26 -2.09 -4.45
N ARG A 60 8.37 -1.53 -4.92
CA ARG A 60 9.60 -1.44 -4.11
C ARG A 60 9.42 -0.54 -2.90
N TRP A 61 8.86 0.66 -3.07
CA TRP A 61 8.58 1.56 -1.94
C TRP A 61 7.56 0.99 -0.96
N ALA A 62 6.49 0.35 -1.43
CA ALA A 62 5.50 -0.30 -0.58
C ALA A 62 6.16 -1.37 0.31
N TYR A 63 7.01 -2.22 -0.26
CA TYR A 63 7.74 -3.23 0.52
C TYR A 63 8.77 -2.61 1.48
N SER A 64 9.49 -1.57 1.06
CA SER A 64 10.44 -0.85 1.91
C SER A 64 9.77 -0.17 3.10
N LEU A 65 8.57 0.36 2.93
CA LEU A 65 7.83 1.09 3.96
C LEU A 65 6.85 0.21 4.75
N ALA A 66 6.64 -1.04 4.34
CA ALA A 66 5.65 -1.94 4.93
C ALA A 66 5.82 -2.15 6.45
N GLY A 67 7.05 -2.03 6.95
CA GLY A 67 7.38 -2.12 8.37
C GLY A 67 6.91 -0.93 9.23
N SER A 68 6.45 0.17 8.63
CA SER A 68 5.84 1.28 9.38
C SER A 68 4.60 0.80 10.15
N ARG A 69 4.33 1.44 11.29
CA ARG A 69 3.12 1.22 12.11
C ARG A 69 1.91 2.02 11.62
N ASP A 70 2.10 2.91 10.66
CA ASP A 70 1.02 3.74 10.10
C ASP A 70 -0.04 2.90 9.37
N PRO A 71 -1.26 3.42 9.20
CA PRO A 71 -2.30 2.78 8.38
C PRO A 71 -1.79 2.40 6.98
N ALA A 72 -2.26 1.28 6.45
CA ALA A 72 -1.75 0.74 5.18
C ALA A 72 -1.99 1.69 3.99
N ASP A 73 -3.11 2.39 4.00
CA ASP A 73 -3.47 3.45 3.06
C ASP A 73 -2.51 4.64 3.14
N THR A 74 -2.08 5.04 4.34
CA THR A 74 -1.10 6.12 4.54
C THR A 74 0.26 5.73 3.97
N VAL A 75 0.72 4.50 4.23
CA VAL A 75 1.97 3.97 3.65
C VAL A 75 1.88 3.83 2.13
N ALA A 76 0.72 3.41 1.61
CA ALA A 76 0.48 3.33 0.18
C ALA A 76 0.56 4.71 -0.50
N GLN A 77 -0.06 5.73 0.09
CA GLN A 77 0.05 7.11 -0.40
C GLN A 77 1.49 7.61 -0.39
N ALA A 78 2.26 7.32 0.67
CA ALA A 78 3.67 7.65 0.72
C ALA A 78 4.48 6.96 -0.39
N ALA A 79 4.19 5.69 -0.68
CA ALA A 79 4.83 4.97 -1.78
C ALA A 79 4.48 5.58 -3.15
N VAL A 80 3.23 5.97 -3.38
CA VAL A 80 2.84 6.68 -4.62
C VAL A 80 3.54 8.02 -4.74
N ALA A 81 3.60 8.80 -3.65
CA ALA A 81 4.26 10.10 -3.63
C ALA A 81 5.76 10.00 -3.94
N ALA A 82 6.43 8.94 -3.47
CA ALA A 82 7.83 8.65 -3.80
C ALA A 82 8.04 8.33 -5.30
N CYS A 83 6.98 7.94 -6.01
CA CYS A 83 6.99 7.57 -7.43
C CYS A 83 6.42 8.65 -8.36
N ASN A 84 6.34 9.90 -7.88
CA ASN A 84 5.80 11.03 -8.65
C ASN A 84 6.51 11.27 -9.98
N VAL A 85 7.81 10.97 -10.09
CA VAL A 85 8.57 11.13 -11.35
C VAL A 85 8.05 10.17 -12.42
N GLN A 86 7.89 8.90 -12.07
CA GLN A 86 7.41 7.85 -12.96
C GLN A 86 5.95 8.12 -13.36
N LEU A 87 5.11 8.50 -12.38
CA LEU A 87 3.72 8.84 -12.63
C LEU A 87 3.59 10.06 -13.55
N SER A 88 4.42 11.09 -13.35
CA SER A 88 4.44 12.27 -14.21
C SER A 88 4.86 11.93 -15.64
N ARG A 89 5.88 11.08 -15.81
CA ARG A 89 6.30 10.60 -17.14
C ARG A 89 5.18 9.85 -17.85
N TRP A 90 4.47 8.97 -17.13
CA TRP A 90 3.33 8.24 -17.68
C TRP A 90 2.19 9.18 -18.08
N ASN A 91 1.88 10.19 -17.25
CA ASN A 91 0.90 11.22 -17.59
C ASN A 91 1.28 12.00 -18.85
N GLN A 92 2.55 12.41 -19.00
CA GLN A 92 3.02 13.12 -20.19
C GLN A 92 2.92 12.27 -21.46
N GLN A 93 3.21 10.96 -21.36
CA GLN A 93 3.06 10.03 -22.49
C GLN A 93 1.60 9.95 -22.95
N THR A 94 0.65 9.87 -22.02
CA THR A 94 -0.78 9.82 -22.34
C THR A 94 -1.28 11.15 -22.91
N LEU A 95 -0.87 12.29 -22.35
CA LEU A 95 -1.26 13.60 -22.88
C LEU A 95 -0.73 13.85 -24.31
N SER A 96 0.38 13.22 -24.67
CA SER A 96 0.96 13.31 -26.02
C SER A 96 0.24 12.43 -27.06
N GLN A 97 -0.73 11.61 -26.65
CA GLN A 97 -1.51 10.74 -27.54
C GLN A 97 -2.74 11.48 -28.09
N PRO A 98 -3.13 11.26 -29.36
CA PRO A 98 -4.39 11.78 -29.89
C PRO A 98 -5.58 11.24 -29.10
N GLY A 99 -6.50 12.12 -28.66
CA GLY A 99 -7.69 11.73 -27.89
C GLY A 99 -7.49 11.64 -26.37
N SER A 100 -6.39 12.20 -25.84
CA SER A 100 -6.09 12.24 -24.40
C SER A 100 -7.10 13.04 -23.55
N ASP A 101 -7.87 13.92 -24.18
CA ASP A 101 -8.92 14.72 -23.54
C ASP A 101 -10.30 14.03 -23.51
N VAL A 102 -10.43 12.83 -24.08
CA VAL A 102 -11.72 12.13 -24.16
C VAL A 102 -11.99 11.42 -22.84
N GLU A 103 -13.01 11.88 -22.12
CA GLU A 103 -13.55 11.16 -20.96
C GLU A 103 -14.15 9.82 -21.40
N ALA A 104 -13.78 8.75 -20.69
CA ALA A 104 -14.32 7.42 -20.89
C ALA A 104 -15.00 6.94 -19.61
N ALA A 105 -15.84 5.90 -19.70
CA ALA A 105 -16.35 5.26 -18.49
C ALA A 105 -15.24 4.44 -17.83
N SER A 106 -15.02 4.64 -16.53
CA SER A 106 -14.13 3.80 -15.73
C SER A 106 -14.60 2.34 -15.78
N VAL A 107 -13.67 1.41 -15.99
CA VAL A 107 -13.98 -0.03 -16.03
C VAL A 107 -14.45 -0.55 -14.65
N ILE A 108 -14.02 0.11 -13.56
CA ILE A 108 -14.33 -0.31 -12.19
C ILE A 108 -15.66 0.25 -11.72
N THR A 109 -15.93 1.53 -11.99
CA THR A 109 -17.08 2.24 -11.40
C THR A 109 -18.18 2.56 -12.42
N GLY A 110 -17.90 2.45 -13.72
CA GLY A 110 -18.80 2.86 -14.80
C GLY A 110 -19.01 4.38 -14.91
N GLN A 111 -18.39 5.18 -14.04
CA GLN A 111 -18.52 6.64 -14.06
C GLN A 111 -17.54 7.27 -15.06
N PRO A 112 -17.87 8.44 -15.65
CA PRO A 112 -16.92 9.19 -16.47
C PRO A 112 -15.63 9.47 -15.70
N THR A 113 -14.49 9.23 -16.34
CA THR A 113 -13.15 9.39 -15.78
C THR A 113 -12.20 9.91 -16.85
N THR A 114 -11.11 10.53 -16.43
CA THR A 114 -10.02 10.93 -17.32
C THR A 114 -8.89 9.89 -17.27
N PRO A 115 -8.09 9.76 -18.35
CA PRO A 115 -6.93 8.86 -18.32
C PRO A 115 -5.97 9.13 -17.15
N LEU A 116 -5.78 10.40 -16.79
CA LEU A 116 -4.90 10.80 -15.68
C LEU A 116 -5.48 10.42 -14.30
N ALA A 117 -6.81 10.49 -14.15
CA ALA A 117 -7.47 10.01 -12.94
C ALA A 117 -7.31 8.50 -12.78
N GLU A 118 -7.44 7.74 -13.87
CA GLU A 118 -7.23 6.28 -13.86
C GLU A 118 -5.78 5.90 -13.54
N HIS A 119 -4.79 6.64 -14.04
CA HIS A 119 -3.38 6.41 -13.66
C HIS A 119 -3.17 6.55 -12.14
N SER A 120 -3.75 7.59 -11.54
CA SER A 120 -3.64 7.88 -10.11
C SER A 120 -4.34 6.82 -9.27
N ALA A 121 -5.54 6.40 -9.69
CA ALA A 121 -6.29 5.31 -9.07
C ALA A 121 -5.53 3.98 -9.17
N TYR A 122 -4.96 3.67 -10.33
CA TYR A 122 -4.14 2.49 -10.57
C TYR A 122 -2.92 2.44 -9.64
N ALA A 123 -2.12 3.53 -9.59
CA ALA A 123 -0.94 3.61 -8.73
C ALA A 123 -1.29 3.42 -7.25
N SER A 124 -2.36 4.07 -6.80
CA SER A 124 -2.86 3.96 -5.42
C SER A 124 -3.32 2.55 -5.07
N GLY A 125 -4.07 1.91 -5.97
CA GLY A 125 -4.54 0.53 -5.80
C GLY A 125 -3.40 -0.47 -5.73
N ARG A 126 -2.40 -0.35 -6.62
CA ARG A 126 -1.20 -1.21 -6.60
C ARG A 126 -0.37 -1.00 -5.34
N ALA A 127 -0.14 0.25 -4.94
CA ALA A 127 0.61 0.55 -3.72
C ALA A 127 -0.04 -0.08 -2.48
N LEU A 128 -1.37 0.08 -2.32
CA LEU A 128 -2.09 -0.52 -1.19
C LEU A 128 -1.99 -2.04 -1.21
N LEU A 129 -2.18 -2.67 -2.37
CA LEU A 129 -2.05 -4.11 -2.53
C LEU A 129 -0.67 -4.60 -2.05
N TYR A 130 0.40 -3.94 -2.48
CA TYR A 130 1.76 -4.33 -2.12
C TYR A 130 2.08 -4.12 -0.65
N VAL A 131 1.59 -3.04 -0.02
CA VAL A 131 1.74 -2.82 1.42
C VAL A 131 1.06 -3.93 2.21
N VAL A 132 -0.19 -4.26 1.85
CA VAL A 132 -0.95 -5.33 2.50
C VAL A 132 -0.26 -6.67 2.30
N GLN A 133 0.18 -6.97 1.08
CA GLN A 133 0.91 -8.19 0.75
C GLN A 133 2.21 -8.32 1.56
N ALA A 134 3.02 -7.26 1.63
CA ALA A 134 4.28 -7.24 2.38
C ALA A 134 4.04 -7.42 3.89
N ARG A 135 3.03 -6.77 4.45
CA ARG A 135 2.67 -6.90 5.87
C ARG A 135 2.14 -8.30 6.20
N ALA A 136 1.23 -8.83 5.39
CA ALA A 136 0.65 -10.17 5.58
C ALA A 136 1.69 -11.29 5.40
N GLY A 137 2.71 -11.07 4.58
CA GLY A 137 3.81 -12.02 4.39
C GLY A 137 4.99 -11.83 5.34
N ALA A 138 5.00 -10.80 6.18
CA ALA A 138 6.17 -10.34 6.93
C ALA A 138 7.43 -10.25 6.04
N CYS A 139 7.27 -9.67 4.85
CA CYS A 139 8.26 -9.75 3.80
C CYS A 139 9.46 -8.85 4.06
N ALA A 140 10.64 -9.31 3.65
CA ALA A 140 11.84 -8.50 3.66
C ALA A 140 11.71 -7.33 2.65
N PRO A 141 12.19 -6.13 3.00
CA PRO A 141 12.24 -5.03 2.04
C PRO A 141 13.26 -5.33 0.93
N PRO A 142 13.13 -4.70 -0.26
CA PRO A 142 14.18 -4.74 -1.27
C PRO A 142 15.48 -4.11 -0.75
N PRO A 143 16.65 -4.46 -1.33
CA PRO A 143 17.90 -3.77 -1.04
C PRO A 143 17.80 -2.26 -1.28
N ILE A 144 18.47 -1.47 -0.44
CA ILE A 144 18.47 0.00 -0.48
C ILE A 144 19.89 0.50 -0.74
N THR A 145 20.05 1.35 -1.75
CA THR A 145 21.30 2.07 -2.04
C THR A 145 21.05 3.58 -1.93
N ASN A 146 21.86 4.28 -1.14
CA ASN A 146 21.74 5.73 -0.93
C ASN A 146 20.33 6.20 -0.51
N GLY A 147 19.62 5.39 0.28
CA GLY A 147 18.27 5.71 0.78
C GLY A 147 17.13 5.45 -0.21
N VAL A 148 17.41 4.88 -1.38
CA VAL A 148 16.41 4.51 -2.39
C VAL A 148 16.45 3.00 -2.64
N PRO A 149 15.30 2.33 -2.81
CA PRO A 149 15.28 0.94 -3.22
C PRO A 149 15.98 0.72 -4.58
N ASP A 150 16.81 -0.31 -4.67
CA ASP A 150 17.50 -0.65 -5.91
C ASP A 150 16.50 -0.87 -7.05
N GLY A 151 16.85 -0.51 -8.28
CA GLY A 151 16.01 -0.77 -9.46
C GLY A 151 14.85 0.20 -9.69
N ILE A 152 14.82 1.33 -8.97
CA ILE A 152 13.93 2.46 -9.27
C ILE A 152 14.69 3.44 -10.20
N SER A 153 14.12 3.78 -11.37
CA SER A 153 14.69 4.66 -12.40
C SER A 153 13.72 5.71 -12.95
#